data_AF-A0AA40S7C0-F1
#
_entry.id   AF-A0AA40S7C0-F1
#
_cell.length_a   1.000
_cell.length_b   1.000
_cell.length_c   1.000
_cell.angle_alpha   90.00
_cell.angle_beta   90.00
_cell.angle_gamma   90.00
#
_symmetry.space_group_name_H-M   'P 1'
#
loop_
_entity.id
_entity.type
_entity.pdbx_description
1 polymer ?
#
loop_
_entity_poly.entity_id
_entity_poly.type
_entity_poly.pdbx_seq_one_letter_code
_entity_poly.pdbx_strand_id
1 'polypeptide(L)'
;MPRLRPHPVLLRAAPAALAWVALAAPVLANEPAPQGAVSVQVDNAKVIRLPEKTQTVVVGNPMIADITLQKNGVVVLTGKSFGTTNLIALDGRGAMLAESTISVQAAQASIITVQRGLDRESYSCTPNCQPAVQLGDANKYFDETSKQAEQRRTMATQGR
;
A
#
# COMPACT_ATOMS: atom_id res chain seq x y z
N MET A 1 0.84 -97.79 5.66
CA MET A 1 1.16 -96.42 6.11
C MET A 1 1.14 -95.51 4.88
N PRO A 2 0.72 -94.25 4.95
CA PRO A 2 -0.66 -93.78 4.81
C PRO A 2 -0.96 -93.07 3.47
N ARG A 3 -2.27 -92.92 3.27
CA ARG A 3 -3.03 -92.09 2.33
C ARG A 3 -2.35 -90.77 1.93
N LEU A 4 -2.57 -90.30 0.70
CA LEU A 4 -3.32 -89.05 0.46
C LEU A 4 -3.76 -88.90 -0.99
N ARG A 5 -5.00 -88.44 -1.11
CA ARG A 5 -5.86 -88.33 -2.29
C ARG A 5 -5.74 -86.92 -2.90
N PRO A 6 -6.34 -86.66 -4.07
CA PRO A 6 -6.00 -85.58 -5.00
C PRO A 6 -6.70 -84.27 -4.62
N HIS A 7 -6.30 -83.14 -5.22
CA HIS A 7 -7.25 -82.10 -5.62
C HIS A 7 -6.69 -81.21 -6.76
N PRO A 8 -7.46 -81.02 -7.85
CA PRO A 8 -7.21 -79.99 -8.85
C PRO A 8 -7.77 -78.66 -8.34
N VAL A 9 -6.99 -77.58 -8.41
CA VAL A 9 -7.45 -76.23 -8.09
C VAL A 9 -7.99 -75.61 -9.37
N LEU A 10 -9.32 -75.51 -9.44
CA LEU A 10 -10.09 -74.77 -10.43
C LEU A 10 -9.75 -73.28 -10.39
N LEU A 11 -9.25 -72.74 -11.50
CA LEU A 11 -9.16 -71.31 -11.75
C LEU A 11 -10.58 -70.75 -11.94
N ARG A 12 -11.02 -69.85 -11.05
CA ARG A 12 -12.22 -69.04 -11.24
C ARG A 12 -11.83 -67.65 -11.73
N ALA A 13 -12.30 -67.30 -12.92
CA ALA A 13 -12.25 -65.95 -13.47
C ALA A 13 -13.21 -65.02 -12.70
N ALA A 14 -12.75 -63.80 -12.37
CA ALA A 14 -13.56 -62.75 -11.75
C ALA A 14 -13.94 -61.68 -12.82
N PRO A 15 -15.16 -61.11 -12.76
CA PRO A 15 -15.65 -60.16 -13.78
C PRO A 15 -15.18 -58.73 -13.51
N ALA A 16 -15.01 -57.98 -14.62
CA ALA A 16 -14.60 -56.59 -14.66
C ALA A 16 -15.67 -55.63 -14.10
N ALA A 17 -15.29 -54.79 -13.14
CA ALA A 17 -16.08 -53.65 -12.69
C ALA A 17 -15.55 -52.37 -13.36
N LEU A 18 -16.38 -51.72 -14.18
CA LEU A 18 -16.10 -50.42 -14.78
C LEU A 18 -16.24 -49.32 -13.73
N ALA A 19 -15.11 -48.73 -13.33
CA ALA A 19 -15.06 -47.57 -12.44
C ALA A 19 -15.28 -46.27 -13.25
N TRP A 20 -16.35 -45.56 -12.95
CA TRP A 20 -16.61 -44.19 -13.42
C TRP A 20 -15.69 -43.22 -12.68
N VAL A 21 -14.64 -42.73 -13.37
CA VAL A 21 -13.77 -41.66 -12.85
C VAL A 21 -14.45 -40.32 -13.10
N ALA A 22 -14.99 -39.71 -12.06
CA ALA A 22 -15.48 -38.33 -12.10
C ALA A 22 -14.29 -37.37 -12.23
N LEU A 23 -14.18 -36.67 -13.37
CA LEU A 23 -13.23 -35.58 -13.55
C LEU A 23 -13.62 -34.41 -12.62
N ALA A 24 -12.94 -34.29 -11.49
CA ALA A 24 -12.95 -33.07 -10.69
C ALA A 24 -12.14 -31.99 -11.42
N ALA A 25 -12.82 -31.00 -11.98
CA ALA A 25 -12.16 -29.81 -12.52
C ALA A 25 -11.59 -28.96 -11.36
N PRO A 26 -10.33 -28.49 -11.44
CA PRO A 26 -9.78 -27.62 -10.43
C PRO A 26 -10.45 -26.24 -10.52
N VAL A 27 -11.09 -25.82 -9.43
CA VAL A 27 -11.55 -24.43 -9.27
C VAL A 27 -10.32 -23.59 -8.96
N LEU A 28 -9.86 -22.80 -9.93
CA LEU A 28 -8.82 -21.80 -9.71
C LEU A 28 -9.39 -20.68 -8.84
N ALA A 29 -9.00 -20.65 -7.57
CA ALA A 29 -9.23 -19.52 -6.68
C ALA A 29 -8.43 -18.33 -7.20
N ASN A 30 -9.13 -17.25 -7.56
CA ASN A 30 -8.54 -16.02 -8.06
C ASN A 30 -8.08 -15.19 -6.85
N GLU A 31 -6.88 -15.44 -6.32
CA GLU A 31 -6.32 -14.63 -5.25
C GLU A 31 -6.15 -13.16 -5.72
N PRO A 32 -6.54 -12.18 -4.89
CA PRO A 32 -6.34 -10.77 -5.23
C PRO A 32 -4.83 -10.50 -5.35
N ALA A 33 -4.38 -10.08 -6.54
CA ALA A 33 -2.99 -9.74 -6.77
C ALA A 33 -2.59 -8.58 -5.84
N PRO A 34 -1.47 -8.68 -5.08
CA PRO A 34 -1.00 -7.60 -4.25
C PRO A 34 -0.68 -6.40 -5.16
N GLN A 35 -1.41 -5.30 -4.96
CA GLN A 35 -1.09 -4.05 -5.62
C GLN A 35 0.17 -3.51 -4.94
N GLY A 36 1.26 -3.48 -5.70
CA GLY A 36 2.62 -3.23 -5.20
C GLY A 36 2.77 -1.95 -4.37
N ALA A 37 3.90 -1.84 -3.68
CA ALA A 37 4.19 -0.71 -2.80
C ALA A 37 4.13 0.64 -3.54
N VAL A 38 3.35 1.58 -3.00
CA VAL A 38 3.18 2.94 -3.53
C VAL A 38 4.07 3.89 -2.74
N SER A 39 5.08 4.46 -3.39
CA SER A 39 5.89 5.53 -2.81
C SER A 39 5.34 6.91 -3.18
N VAL A 40 5.26 7.80 -2.18
CA VAL A 40 4.90 9.22 -2.29
C VAL A 40 5.85 10.05 -1.43
N GLN A 41 6.07 11.31 -1.81
CA GLN A 41 6.91 12.23 -1.02
C GLN A 41 6.03 12.98 0.00
N VAL A 42 6.62 13.40 1.13
CA VAL A 42 5.97 14.32 2.08
C VAL A 42 5.56 15.60 1.34
N ASP A 43 4.38 16.13 1.68
CA ASP A 43 3.75 17.32 1.08
C ASP A 43 3.46 17.20 -0.43
N ASN A 44 3.53 16.00 -0.99
CA ASN A 44 3.22 15.74 -2.38
C ASN A 44 2.00 14.82 -2.52
N ALA A 45 1.28 15.02 -3.61
CA ALA A 45 0.16 14.18 -4.00
C ALA A 45 0.53 13.28 -5.19
N LYS A 46 0.04 12.03 -5.18
CA LYS A 46 0.18 11.05 -6.25
C LYS A 46 -1.19 10.52 -6.60
N VAL A 47 -1.49 10.48 -7.90
CA VAL A 47 -2.74 9.88 -8.38
C VAL A 47 -2.51 8.39 -8.60
N ILE A 48 -3.36 7.57 -7.99
CA ILE A 48 -3.38 6.12 -8.15
C ILE A 48 -4.78 5.67 -8.59
N ARG A 49 -4.86 4.51 -9.24
CA ARG A 49 -6.12 3.90 -9.67
C ARG A 49 -6.39 2.67 -8.81
N LEU A 50 -7.54 2.65 -8.17
CA LEU A 50 -8.07 1.51 -7.43
C LEU A 50 -8.96 0.65 -8.35
N PRO A 51 -9.29 -0.59 -7.95
CA PRO A 51 -10.24 -1.42 -8.68
C PRO A 51 -11.60 -0.72 -8.88
N GLU A 52 -12.24 -0.94 -10.03
CA GLU A 52 -13.48 -0.24 -10.40
C GLU A 52 -14.66 -0.46 -9.43
N LYS A 53 -14.62 -1.53 -8.64
CA LYS A 53 -15.66 -1.88 -7.65
C LYS A 53 -15.44 -1.26 -6.27
N THR A 54 -14.38 -0.47 -6.08
CA THR A 54 -14.07 0.16 -4.79
C THR A 54 -15.13 1.20 -4.42
N GLN A 55 -15.73 1.03 -3.25
CA GLN A 55 -16.68 2.00 -2.67
C GLN A 55 -16.14 2.63 -1.40
N THR A 56 -15.40 1.85 -0.61
CA THR A 56 -14.82 2.30 0.65
C THR A 56 -13.31 2.15 0.58
N VAL A 57 -12.60 3.15 1.07
CA VAL A 57 -11.14 3.09 1.20
C VAL A 57 -10.77 3.42 2.64
N VAL A 58 -9.88 2.62 3.20
CA VAL A 58 -9.39 2.75 4.57
C VAL A 58 -7.89 2.95 4.52
N VAL A 59 -7.40 3.95 5.26
CA VAL A 59 -5.97 4.17 5.47
C VAL A 59 -5.63 3.78 6.89
N GLY A 60 -4.58 2.97 7.06
CA GLY A 60 -4.15 2.50 8.38
C GLY A 60 -3.77 3.63 9.33
N ASN A 61 -2.99 4.61 8.86
CA ASN A 61 -2.62 5.80 9.63
C ASN A 61 -2.78 7.11 8.82
N PRO A 62 -3.83 7.90 9.09
CA PRO A 62 -4.09 9.16 8.39
C PRO A 62 -3.12 10.30 8.72
N MET A 63 -2.24 10.12 9.72
CA MET A 63 -1.15 11.07 10.01
C MET A 63 0.04 10.88 9.06
N ILE A 64 0.21 9.69 8.48
CA ILE A 64 1.30 9.38 7.53
C ILE A 64 0.87 9.74 6.11
N ALA A 65 -0.30 9.28 5.68
CA ALA A 65 -0.83 9.56 4.36
C ALA A 65 -2.35 9.75 4.41
N ASP A 66 -2.89 10.51 3.48
CA ASP A 66 -4.32 10.76 3.36
C ASP A 66 -4.77 10.56 1.92
N ILE A 67 -6.07 10.32 1.74
CA ILE A 67 -6.62 10.01 0.43
C ILE A 67 -7.92 10.77 0.17
N THR A 68 -8.14 11.09 -1.09
CA THR A 68 -9.42 11.57 -1.56
C THR A 68 -9.86 10.72 -2.73
N LEU A 69 -10.99 10.02 -2.56
CA LEU A 69 -11.60 9.23 -3.61
C LEU A 69 -12.28 10.17 -4.61
N GLN A 70 -11.86 10.07 -5.86
CA GLN A 70 -12.49 10.73 -7.00
C GLN A 70 -13.41 9.74 -7.73
N LYS A 71 -14.18 10.25 -8.68
CA LYS A 71 -15.04 9.42 -9.52
C LYS A 71 -14.21 8.38 -10.30
N ASN A 72 -14.84 7.25 -10.63
CA ASN A 72 -14.27 6.20 -11.47
C ASN A 72 -13.01 5.49 -10.89
N GLY A 73 -12.95 5.34 -9.55
CA GLY A 73 -11.86 4.60 -8.90
C GLY A 73 -10.50 5.30 -8.92
N VAL A 74 -10.46 6.59 -9.26
CA VAL A 74 -9.25 7.41 -9.16
C VAL A 74 -9.10 7.91 -7.73
N VAL A 75 -7.90 7.80 -7.16
CA VAL A 75 -7.61 8.31 -5.82
C VAL A 75 -6.44 9.27 -5.86
N VAL A 76 -6.58 10.39 -5.18
CA VAL A 76 -5.48 11.31 -4.89
C VAL A 76 -4.92 10.92 -3.53
N LEU A 77 -3.70 10.38 -3.50
CA LEU A 77 -2.96 10.03 -2.30
C LEU A 77 -2.00 11.16 -1.95
N THR A 78 -2.08 11.70 -0.74
CA THR A 78 -1.22 12.78 -0.24
C THR A 78 -0.35 12.28 0.90
N GLY A 79 0.98 12.43 0.78
CA GLY A 79 1.91 12.17 1.87
C GLY A 79 1.89 13.31 2.89
N LYS A 80 1.61 13.00 4.16
CA LYS A 80 1.56 13.99 5.26
C LYS A 80 2.78 13.92 6.17
N SER A 81 3.26 12.73 6.48
CA SER A 81 4.41 12.52 7.37
C SER A 81 5.19 11.28 6.96
N PHE A 82 6.45 11.24 7.37
CA PHE A 82 7.34 10.12 7.11
C PHE A 82 6.81 8.82 7.72
N GLY A 83 6.97 7.73 6.98
CA GLY A 83 6.69 6.39 7.48
C GLY A 83 6.08 5.47 6.44
N THR A 84 5.62 4.32 6.92
CA THR A 84 4.95 3.32 6.10
C THR A 84 3.58 3.05 6.70
N THR A 85 2.56 3.05 5.85
CA THR A 85 1.19 2.66 6.22
C THR A 85 0.59 1.80 5.11
N ASN A 86 -0.65 1.37 5.26
CA ASN A 86 -1.36 0.60 4.24
C ASN A 86 -2.67 1.28 3.86
N LEU A 87 -3.11 0.96 2.64
CA LEU A 87 -4.39 1.34 2.07
C LEU A 87 -5.17 0.08 1.73
N ILE A 88 -6.40 0.01 2.22
CA ILE A 88 -7.30 -1.11 2.00
C ILE A 88 -8.51 -0.59 1.21
N ALA A 89 -8.79 -1.23 0.08
CA ALA A 89 -9.94 -0.92 -0.75
C ALA A 89 -11.00 -2.02 -0.61
N LEU A 90 -12.24 -1.63 -0.31
CA LEU A 90 -13.37 -2.53 -0.10
C LEU A 90 -14.48 -2.29 -1.13
N ASP A 91 -15.23 -3.35 -1.45
CA ASP A 91 -16.47 -3.28 -2.24
C ASP A 91 -17.67 -2.83 -1.38
N GLY A 92 -18.83 -2.61 -2.03
CA GLY A 92 -20.07 -2.21 -1.32
C GLY A 92 -20.65 -3.26 -0.36
N ARG A 93 -20.10 -4.48 -0.34
CA ARG A 93 -20.46 -5.55 0.60
C ARG A 93 -19.43 -5.70 1.72
N GLY A 94 -18.39 -4.85 1.74
CA GLY A 94 -17.30 -4.93 2.70
C GLY A 94 -16.24 -5.97 2.37
N ALA A 95 -16.28 -6.59 1.18
CA ALA A 95 -15.24 -7.52 0.76
C ALA A 95 -13.97 -6.76 0.34
N MET A 96 -12.81 -7.26 0.77
CA MET A 96 -11.52 -6.68 0.42
C MET A 96 -11.20 -6.93 -1.05
N LEU A 97 -10.96 -5.85 -1.79
CA LEU A 97 -10.62 -5.89 -3.21
C LEU A 97 -9.12 -5.78 -3.45
N ALA A 98 -8.44 -4.94 -2.66
CA ALA A 98 -7.01 -4.74 -2.75
C ALA A 98 -6.44 -4.21 -1.42
N GLU A 99 -5.19 -4.54 -1.18
CA GLU A 99 -4.35 -3.92 -0.16
C GLU A 99 -3.06 -3.42 -0.82
N SER A 100 -2.61 -2.22 -0.43
CA SER A 100 -1.37 -1.62 -0.89
C SER A 100 -0.59 -1.02 0.26
N THR A 101 0.72 -1.26 0.29
CA THR A 101 1.62 -0.58 1.23
C THR A 101 1.98 0.80 0.69
N ILE A 102 1.79 1.85 1.48
CA ILE A 102 2.19 3.23 1.20
C ILE A 102 3.49 3.52 1.95
N SER A 103 4.51 3.98 1.24
CA SER A 103 5.76 4.49 1.83
C SER A 103 5.87 5.99 1.55
N VAL A 104 5.93 6.79 2.61
CA VAL A 104 6.08 8.25 2.54
C VAL A 104 7.51 8.61 2.86
N GLN A 105 8.17 9.25 1.88
CA GLN A 105 9.60 9.55 1.92
C GLN A 105 9.84 11.06 1.80
N ALA A 106 11.07 11.49 2.07
CA ALA A 106 11.44 12.90 1.87
C ALA A 106 11.25 13.28 0.41
N ALA A 107 10.83 14.52 0.16
CA ALA A 107 10.92 15.07 -1.18
C ALA A 107 12.39 15.02 -1.63
N GLN A 108 12.68 14.29 -2.70
CA GLN A 108 14.03 14.22 -3.28
C GLN A 108 14.40 15.48 -4.09
N ALA A 109 13.68 16.59 -3.88
CA ALA A 109 14.19 17.89 -4.25
C ALA A 109 15.58 18.07 -3.60
N SER A 110 16.44 18.91 -4.17
CA SER A 110 17.81 19.18 -3.72
C SER A 110 17.85 19.82 -2.32
N ILE A 111 17.39 19.05 -1.34
CA ILE A 111 17.29 19.39 0.06
C ILE A 111 18.61 19.03 0.69
N ILE A 112 19.29 20.03 1.20
CA ILE A 112 20.51 19.91 1.98
C ILE A 112 20.10 20.01 3.43
N THR A 113 20.50 19.03 4.23
CA THR A 113 20.35 19.07 5.67
C THR A 113 21.65 19.54 6.30
N VAL A 114 21.58 20.64 7.04
CA VAL A 114 22.70 21.17 7.84
C VAL A 114 22.49 20.71 9.27
N GLN A 115 23.48 20.01 9.83
CA GLN A 115 23.47 19.57 11.22
C GLN A 115 24.46 20.39 12.05
N ARG A 116 23.97 21.03 13.11
CA ARG A 116 24.73 21.86 14.07
C ARG A 116 24.51 21.32 15.48
N GLY A 117 25.26 20.29 15.84
CA GLY A 117 25.06 19.59 17.11
C GLY A 117 23.74 18.82 17.10
N LEU A 118 22.79 19.20 17.96
CA LEU A 118 21.44 18.62 17.99
C LEU A 118 20.46 19.36 17.07
N ASP A 119 20.85 20.52 16.54
CA ASP A 119 20.00 21.33 15.69
C ASP A 119 20.14 20.92 14.23
N ARG A 120 19.03 20.48 13.65
CA ARG A 120 18.91 20.11 12.24
C ARG A 120 18.16 21.17 11.47
N GLU A 121 18.66 21.59 10.32
CA GLU A 121 17.98 22.55 9.44
C GLU A 121 17.98 22.03 8.00
N SER A 122 16.83 22.08 7.33
CA SER A 122 16.70 21.64 5.94
C SER A 122 16.52 22.83 4.98
N TYR A 123 17.25 22.81 3.87
CA TYR A 123 17.30 23.89 2.86
C TYR A 123 17.13 23.35 1.44
N SER A 124 16.39 24.05 0.58
CA SER A 124 16.35 23.77 -0.86
C SER A 124 17.25 24.75 -1.61
N CYS A 125 18.27 24.26 -2.31
CA CYS A 125 19.30 25.11 -2.93
C CYS A 125 19.27 25.04 -4.46
N THR A 126 18.65 26.03 -5.11
CA THR A 126 18.67 26.18 -6.58
C THR A 126 18.33 27.63 -7.00
N PRO A 127 19.30 28.49 -7.42
CA PRO A 127 20.75 28.46 -7.19
C PRO A 127 21.14 28.94 -5.78
N ASN A 128 20.25 29.65 -5.09
CA ASN A 128 20.43 30.08 -3.70
C ASN A 128 19.65 29.16 -2.77
N CYS A 129 20.14 28.99 -1.54
CA CYS A 129 19.46 28.18 -0.53
C CYS A 129 18.28 28.95 0.08
N GLN A 130 17.12 28.32 0.07
CA GLN A 130 15.89 28.80 0.72
C GLN A 130 15.49 27.82 1.83
N PRO A 131 14.93 28.31 2.94
CA PRO A 131 14.43 27.45 4.00
C PRO A 131 13.40 26.44 3.45
N ALA A 132 13.61 25.16 3.75
CA ALA A 132 12.73 24.07 3.36
C ALA A 132 12.45 23.19 4.57
N VAL A 133 11.73 23.78 5.54
CA VAL A 133 11.39 23.17 6.83
C VAL A 133 10.90 21.75 6.65
N GLN A 134 11.52 20.80 7.34
CA GLN A 134 11.08 19.41 7.38
C GLN A 134 10.77 18.97 8.81
N LEU A 135 9.94 17.94 8.90
CA LEU A 135 9.71 17.23 10.16
C LEU A 135 11.05 16.67 10.66
N GLY A 136 11.38 16.96 11.92
CA GLY A 136 12.65 16.59 12.54
C GLY A 136 13.75 17.65 12.43
N ASP A 137 13.47 18.81 11.81
CA ASP A 137 14.31 19.99 11.97
C ASP A 137 14.16 20.59 13.38
N ALA A 138 15.13 21.40 13.81
CA ALA A 138 15.16 22.04 15.11
C ALA A 138 13.90 22.86 15.35
N ASN A 139 13.27 22.70 16.52
CA ASN A 139 11.99 23.35 16.85
C ASN A 139 12.03 24.86 16.60
N LYS A 140 13.13 25.54 16.97
CA LYS A 140 13.28 26.97 16.73
C LYS A 140 13.21 27.34 15.24
N TYR A 141 13.96 26.63 14.39
CA TYR A 141 13.97 26.85 12.95
C TYR A 141 12.61 26.54 12.31
N PHE A 142 11.97 25.45 12.74
CA PHE A 142 10.63 25.06 12.31
C PHE A 142 9.61 26.14 12.65
N ASP A 143 9.58 26.59 13.91
CA ASP A 143 8.61 27.56 14.41
C ASP A 143 8.79 28.95 13.76
N GLU A 144 10.03 29.44 13.67
CA GLU A 144 10.32 30.76 13.09
C GLU A 144 9.95 30.81 11.61
N THR A 145 10.37 29.81 10.83
CA THR A 145 10.09 29.76 9.39
C THR A 145 8.60 29.54 9.11
N SER A 146 7.92 28.71 9.90
CA SER A 146 6.46 28.51 9.80
C SER A 146 5.68 29.80 10.10
N LYS A 147 6.11 30.57 11.11
CA LYS A 147 5.50 31.88 11.42
C LYS A 147 5.70 32.88 10.29
N GLN A 148 6.89 32.95 9.68
CA GLN A 148 7.14 33.81 8.53
C GLN A 148 6.25 33.44 7.33
N ALA A 149 6.09 32.14 7.05
CA ALA A 149 5.20 31.67 6.00
C ALA A 149 3.73 32.03 6.27
N GLU A 150 3.26 31.89 7.51
CA GLU A 150 1.89 32.24 7.90
C GLU A 150 1.62 33.75 7.84
N GLN A 151 2.58 34.57 8.29
CA GLN A 151 2.48 36.03 8.18
C GLN A 151 2.36 36.46 6.71
N ARG A 152 3.20 35.90 5.83
CA ARG A 152 3.11 36.18 4.38
C ARG A 152 1.78 35.71 3.79
N ARG A 153 1.28 34.54 4.20
CA ARG A 153 -0.03 34.01 3.78
C ARG A 153 -1.15 34.97 4.20
N THR A 154 -1.14 35.43 5.44
CA THR A 154 -2.12 36.39 5.98
C THR A 154 -2.10 37.72 5.23
N MET A 155 -0.91 38.26 4.94
CA MET A 155 -0.78 39.48 4.14
C MET A 155 -1.33 39.31 2.71
N ALA A 156 -1.16 38.12 2.12
CA ALA A 156 -1.66 37.81 0.79
C ALA A 156 -3.18 37.63 0.73
N THR A 157 -3.82 37.21 1.83
CA THR A 157 -5.27 36.97 1.90
C THR A 157 -6.09 38.16 2.40
N GLN A 158 -5.49 39.08 3.17
CA GLN A 158 -6.17 40.30 3.67
C GLN A 158 -6.45 41.36 2.60
N GLY A 159 -5.87 41.23 1.40
CA GLY A 159 -6.12 42.15 0.27
C GLY A 159 -7.33 41.78 -0.61
N ARG A 160 -8.22 40.89 -0.17
CA ARG A 160 -9.45 40.48 -0.88
C ARG A 160 -10.69 40.77 -0.06
#